data_AF-A0A2S0LT33-F1
#
_entry.id   AF-A0A2S0LT33-F1
#
_cell.length_a   1.000
_cell.length_b   1.000
_cell.length_c   1.000
_cell.angle_alpha   90.00
_cell.angle_beta   90.00
_cell.angle_gamma   90.00
#
_symmetry.space_group_name_H-M   'P 1'
#
loop_
_entity.id
_entity.type
_entity.pdbx_description
1 polymer ?
#
loop_
_entity_poly.entity_id
_entity_poly.type
_entity_poly.pdbx_seq_one_letter_code
_entity_poly.pdbx_strand_id
1 'polypeptide(L)' 'MDSEDQKVIEWEHPAGHRWRWEFVPVGDGVTEVTESYDGTTSKVGRFQETSGLAGLNVAGIEKTLTKLAERYPA' A
#
# COMPACT_ATOMS: atom_id res chain seq x y z
N MET A 1 0.75 -3.21 -13.12
CA MET A 1 1.78 -3.52 -14.13
C MET A 1 2.54 -2.25 -14.44
N ASP A 2 3.85 -2.34 -14.60
CA ASP A 2 4.71 -1.18 -14.87
C ASP A 2 4.44 -0.56 -16.24
N SER A 3 4.66 0.75 -16.33
CA SER A 3 4.69 1.55 -17.55
C SER A 3 5.78 2.62 -17.45
N GLU A 4 5.99 3.42 -18.50
CA GLU A 4 6.93 4.56 -18.46
C GLU A 4 6.50 5.62 -17.42
N ASP A 5 5.19 5.76 -17.19
CA ASP A 5 4.61 6.77 -16.31
C ASP A 5 4.15 6.21 -14.95
N GLN A 6 4.36 4.92 -14.70
CA GLN A 6 3.93 4.29 -13.46
C GLN A 6 4.79 3.08 -13.10
N LYS A 7 5.29 3.05 -11.87
CA LYS A 7 5.87 1.85 -11.27
C LYS A 7 4.87 1.21 -10.31
N VAL A 8 4.75 -0.11 -10.37
CA VAL A 8 3.87 -0.89 -9.50
C VAL A 8 4.67 -1.99 -8.80
N ILE A 9 4.53 -2.10 -7.49
CA ILE A 9 5.07 -3.20 -6.69
C ILE A 9 3.90 -3.89 -5.99
N GLU A 10 3.71 -5.17 -6.28
CA GLU A 10 2.63 -5.98 -5.73
C GLU A 10 3.19 -7.21 -5.04
N TRP A 11 2.64 -7.56 -3.88
CA TRP A 11 3.02 -8.80 -3.19
C TRP A 11 1.83 -9.41 -2.44
N GLU A 12 1.89 -10.72 -2.25
CA GLU A 12 0.93 -11.48 -1.44
C GLU A 12 1.62 -11.91 -0.13
N HIS A 13 1.03 -11.54 1.00
CA HIS A 13 1.43 -12.06 2.31
C HIS A 13 1.07 -13.56 2.39
N PRO A 14 1.83 -14.42 3.09
CA PRO A 14 1.53 -15.85 3.18
C PRO A 14 0.09 -16.20 3.57
N ALA A 15 -0.54 -15.37 4.40
CA ALA A 15 -1.95 -15.49 4.79
C ALA A 15 -2.98 -15.12 3.68
N GLY A 16 -2.53 -14.74 2.49
CA GLY A 16 -3.35 -14.46 1.31
C GLY A 16 -3.67 -12.99 1.05
N HIS A 17 -3.33 -12.06 1.94
CA HIS A 17 -3.56 -10.63 1.70
C HIS A 17 -2.68 -10.10 0.59
N ARG A 18 -3.18 -9.13 -0.15
CA ARG A 18 -2.40 -8.44 -1.16
C ARG A 18 -2.11 -7.03 -0.73
N TRP A 19 -0.90 -6.61 -1.05
CA TRP A 19 -0.45 -5.25 -0.91
C TRP A 19 0.03 -4.76 -2.25
N ARG A 20 -0.16 -3.47 -2.46
CA ARG A 20 0.18 -2.83 -3.72
C ARG A 20 0.69 -1.42 -3.48
N TRP A 21 1.84 -1.11 -4.02
CA TRP A 21 2.38 0.23 -4.10
C TRP A 21 2.35 0.70 -5.54
N GLU A 22 1.90 1.93 -5.75
CA GLU A 22 1.95 2.66 -7.00
C GLU A 22 2.81 3.89 -6.83
N PHE A 23 3.64 4.15 -7.83
CA PHE A 23 4.46 5.34 -7.91
C PHE A 23 4.17 6.02 -9.24
N VAL A 24 3.65 7.24 -9.18
CA VAL A 24 3.31 8.05 -10.35
C VAL A 24 4.13 9.33 -10.30
N PRO A 25 5.05 9.56 -11.26
CA PRO A 25 5.73 10.85 -11.36
C PRO A 25 4.71 11.96 -11.64
N VAL A 26 4.73 13.02 -10.83
CA VAL A 26 3.79 14.15 -10.97
C VAL A 26 4.47 15.46 -11.42
N GLY A 27 5.76 15.39 -11.78
CA GLY A 27 6.56 16.53 -12.22
C GLY A 27 7.57 16.99 -11.16
N ASP A 28 8.53 17.83 -11.56
CA ASP A 28 9.53 18.44 -10.66
C ASP A 28 10.33 17.46 -9.77
N GLY A 29 10.51 16.22 -10.24
CA GLY A 29 11.17 15.16 -9.47
C GLY A 29 10.30 14.57 -8.34
N VAL A 30 9.03 14.98 -8.24
CA VAL A 30 8.06 14.51 -7.25
C VAL A 30 7.34 13.27 -7.77
N THR A 31 7.09 12.34 -6.86
CA THR A 31 6.36 11.10 -7.12
C THR A 31 5.20 10.99 -6.13
N GLU A 32 3.98 10.85 -6.65
CA GLU A 32 2.83 10.44 -5.86
C GLU A 32 2.96 8.95 -5.55
N VAL A 33 2.83 8.59 -4.28
CA VAL A 33 2.89 7.21 -3.82
C VAL A 33 1.54 6.80 -3.23
N THR A 34 0.93 5.78 -3.81
CA THR A 34 -0.30 5.17 -3.28
C THR A 34 0.01 3.78 -2.77
N GLU A 35 -0.35 3.50 -1.52
CA GLU A 35 -0.29 2.17 -0.92
C GLU A 35 -1.71 1.64 -0.69
N SER A 36 -1.98 0.42 -1.15
CA SER A 36 -3.28 -0.25 -1.05
C SER A 36 -3.14 -1.62 -0.39
N TYR A 37 -4.15 -1.97 0.42
CA TYR A 37 -4.29 -3.27 1.07
C TYR A 37 -5.61 -3.93 0.65
N ASP A 38 -5.52 -5.16 0.16
CA ASP A 38 -6.67 -6.02 -0.08
C ASP A 38 -6.65 -7.20 0.90
N GLY A 39 -7.51 -7.11 1.91
CA GLY A 39 -7.72 -8.15 2.91
C GLY A 39 -8.73 -9.22 2.49
N THR A 40 -9.52 -8.98 1.44
CA THR A 40 -10.63 -9.86 1.03
C THR A 40 -10.14 -11.19 0.46
N THR A 41 -8.90 -11.21 -0.03
CA THR A 41 -8.21 -12.41 -0.55
C THR A 41 -7.63 -13.30 0.56
N SER A 42 -7.92 -13.01 1.82
CA SER A 42 -7.44 -13.78 2.96
C SER A 42 -7.80 -15.27 2.88
N LYS A 43 -6.80 -16.13 3.10
CA LYS A 43 -6.97 -17.58 3.25
C LYS A 43 -7.61 -17.98 4.58
N VAL A 44 -7.62 -17.09 5.58
CA VAL A 44 -8.33 -17.29 6.86
C VAL A 44 -9.75 -16.68 6.84
N GLY A 45 -10.23 -16.24 5.67
CA GLY A 45 -11.60 -15.78 5.46
C GLY A 45 -11.95 -14.49 6.22
N ARG A 46 -13.24 -14.28 6.51
CA ARG A 46 -13.75 -13.06 7.18
C ARG A 46 -13.16 -12.78 8.57
N PHE A 47 -12.35 -13.68 9.12
CA PHE A 47 -11.73 -13.51 10.43
C PHE A 47 -10.79 -12.28 10.50
N GLN A 48 -10.16 -11.87 9.38
CA GLN A 48 -9.43 -10.58 9.35
C GLN A 48 -10.37 -9.37 9.35
N GLU A 49 -11.47 -9.41 8.61
CA GLU A 49 -12.40 -8.29 8.50
C GLU A 49 -13.08 -7.99 9.84
N THR A 50 -13.37 -9.04 10.63
CA THR A 50 -14.05 -8.90 11.93
C THR A 50 -13.11 -8.63 13.12
N SER A 51 -11.80 -8.69 12.94
CA SER A 51 -10.83 -8.61 14.07
C SER A 51 -10.20 -7.23 14.29
N GLY A 52 -10.60 -6.19 13.55
CA GLY A 52 -10.02 -4.85 13.66
C GLY A 52 -8.60 -4.71 13.07
N LEU A 53 -8.05 -5.81 12.55
CA LEU A 53 -6.75 -5.85 11.87
C LEU A 53 -6.72 -4.95 10.62
N ALA A 54 -7.86 -4.81 9.92
CA ALA A 54 -7.98 -3.88 8.80
C ALA A 54 -7.71 -2.42 9.23
N GLY A 55 -8.23 -1.99 10.38
CA GLY A 55 -7.99 -0.64 10.89
C GLY A 55 -6.53 -0.41 11.31
N LEU A 56 -5.88 -1.42 11.88
CA LEU A 56 -4.45 -1.35 12.19
C LEU A 56 -3.59 -1.26 10.93
N ASN A 57 -3.97 -1.96 9.85
CA ASN A 57 -3.29 -1.86 8.57
C ASN A 57 -3.43 -0.45 7.97
N VAL A 58 -4.62 0.15 8.01
CA VAL A 58 -4.84 1.54 7.57
C VAL A 58 -3.94 2.50 8.33
N ALA A 59 -3.93 2.44 9.67
CA ALA A 59 -3.06 3.29 10.48
C ALA A 59 -1.56 3.05 10.20
N GLY A 60 -1.19 1.80 9.87
CA GLY A 60 0.16 1.44 9.43
C GLY A 60 0.54 2.10 8.11
N ILE A 61 -0.36 2.06 7.12
CA ILE A 61 -0.19 2.70 5.80
C ILE A 61 0.00 4.20 5.97
N GLU A 62 -0.89 4.87 6.71
CA GLU A 62 -0.79 6.32 6.95
C GLU A 62 0.57 6.70 7.56
N LYS A 63 1.04 5.92 8.54
CA LYS A 63 2.34 6.14 9.18
C LYS A 63 3.51 5.91 8.22
N THR A 64 3.42 4.91 7.35
CA THR A 64 4.45 4.63 6.34
C THR A 64 4.52 5.75 5.32
N LEU A 65 3.39 6.18 4.76
CA LEU A 65 3.32 7.26 3.77
C LEU A 65 3.76 8.60 4.38
N THR A 66 3.38 8.90 5.63
CA THR A 66 3.85 10.10 6.34
C THR A 66 5.38 10.11 6.45
N LYS A 67 5.97 9.01 6.92
CA LYS A 67 7.44 8.91 7.04
C LYS A 67 8.15 8.96 5.70
N LEU A 68 7.52 8.43 4.64
CA LEU A 68 8.07 8.49 3.30
C LEU A 68 8.13 9.94 2.81
N ALA A 69 7.04 10.70 2.99
CA ALA A 69 6.99 12.12 2.67
C ALA A 69 7.98 12.95 3.52
N GLU A 70 8.12 12.65 4.81
CA GLU A 70 9.12 13.30 5.68
C GLU A 70 10.56 13.04 5.21
N ARG A 71 10.84 11.83 4.72
CA ARG A 71 12.17 11.44 4.23
C ARG A 71 12.48 12.05 2.86
N TYR A 72 11.47 12.23 2.02
CA TYR A 72 11.58 12.75 0.66
C TYR A 72 10.68 13.98 0.51
N PRO A 73 11.07 15.13 1.08
CA PRO A 73 10.32 16.36 0.92
C PRO A 73 10.29 16.79 -0.55
N ALA A 74 9.18 17.42 -0.94
CA ALA A 74 9.01 18.01 -2.27
C ALA A 74 9.95 19.21 -2.50
#